data_AF-A0A816SSY4-F1
#
_entry.id   AF-A0A816SSY4-F1
#
_cell.length_a   1.000
_cell.length_b   1.000
_cell.length_c   1.000
_cell.angle_alpha   90.00
_cell.angle_beta   90.00
_cell.angle_gamma   90.00
#
_symmetry.space_group_name_H-M   'P 1'
#
loop_
_entity.id
_entity.type
_entity.pdbx_description
1 polymer ?
#
loop_
_entity_poly.entity_id
_entity_poly.type
_entity_poly.pdbx_seq_one_letter_code
_entity_poly.pdbx_strand_id
1 'polypeptide(L)'
;MKTIDEWETKSIEKIRQLAQETRKGLIPYVKNFIPRVKIQLSTLNDKVRQNPDNDEFVDTDIDDWAEELQRLETILNDPPYFTVRQDPTVFICKIYLETG
;
A
#
# COMPACT_ATOMS: atom_id res chain seq x y z
N MET A 1 34.23 -3.63 34.73
CA MET A 1 32.84 -3.16 34.60
C MET A 1 32.57 -3.01 33.12
N LYS A 2 32.07 -4.07 32.48
CA LYS A 2 31.91 -4.21 31.01
C LYS A 2 30.46 -4.46 30.61
N THR A 3 29.53 -4.34 31.54
CA THR A 3 28.21 -4.98 31.44
C THR A 3 27.09 -4.06 30.96
N ILE A 4 27.20 -2.75 31.14
CA ILE A 4 26.14 -1.79 30.79
C ILE A 4 26.38 -1.22 29.38
N ASP A 5 27.57 -0.71 29.09
CA ASP A 5 27.89 -0.13 27.77
C ASP A 5 27.79 -1.15 26.62
N GLU A 6 28.23 -2.39 26.88
CA GLU A 6 28.08 -3.49 25.90
C GLU A 6 26.61 -3.89 25.73
N TRP A 7 25.82 -3.83 26.80
CA TRP A 7 24.38 -4.14 26.76
C TRP A 7 23.61 -3.04 25.99
N GLU A 8 23.94 -1.77 26.23
CA GLU A 8 23.38 -0.64 25.50
C GLU A 8 23.69 -0.75 24.00
N THR A 9 24.95 -0.98 23.65
CA THR A 9 25.39 -1.13 22.25
C THR A 9 24.64 -2.26 21.54
N LYS A 10 24.58 -3.45 22.16
CA LYS A 10 23.86 -4.61 21.58
C LYS A 10 22.36 -4.36 21.44
N SER A 11 21.76 -3.64 22.40
CA SER A 11 20.33 -3.34 22.37
C SER A 11 20.00 -2.36 21.24
N ILE A 12 20.82 -1.31 21.08
CA ILE A 12 20.69 -0.36 19.96
C ILE A 12 20.83 -1.08 18.62
N GLU A 13 21.79 -2.00 18.50
CA GLU A 13 22.01 -2.75 17.26
C GLU A 13 20.84 -3.67 16.91
N LYS A 14 20.27 -4.38 17.89
CA LYS A 14 19.06 -5.18 17.70
C LYS A 14 17.87 -4.34 17.24
N ILE A 15 17.66 -3.17 17.86
CA ILE A 15 16.58 -2.25 17.47
C ILE A 15 16.77 -1.79 16.01
N ARG A 16 18.00 -1.48 15.61
CA ARG A 16 18.32 -1.09 14.23
C ARG A 16 18.06 -2.22 13.23
N GLN A 17 18.48 -3.43 13.57
CA GLN A 17 18.24 -4.61 12.73
C GLN A 17 16.75 -4.86 12.54
N LEU A 18 15.98 -4.89 13.64
CA LEU A 18 14.54 -5.06 13.60
C LEU A 18 13.86 -3.98 12.74
N ALA A 19 14.22 -2.70 12.94
CA ALA A 19 13.69 -1.61 12.14
C ALA A 19 14.01 -1.76 10.65
N GLN A 20 15.19 -2.28 10.30
CA GLN A 20 15.59 -2.50 8.92
C GLN A 20 14.87 -3.70 8.29
N GLU A 21 14.65 -4.76 9.05
CA GLU A 21 13.84 -5.92 8.63
C GLU A 21 12.39 -5.51 8.38
N THR A 22 11.78 -4.73 9.29
CA THR A 22 10.44 -4.19 9.11
C THR A 22 10.34 -3.35 7.84
N ARG A 23 11.30 -2.44 7.60
CA ARG A 23 11.34 -1.64 6.36
C ARG A 23 11.45 -2.51 5.12
N LYS A 24 12.34 -3.52 5.13
CA LYS A 24 12.49 -4.46 4.00
C LYS A 24 11.20 -5.23 3.73
N GLY A 25 10.48 -5.62 4.77
CA GLY A 25 9.18 -6.29 4.66
C GLY A 25 8.10 -5.39 4.06
N LEU A 26 8.11 -4.09 4.35
CA LEU A 26 7.12 -3.12 3.87
C LEU A 26 7.36 -2.65 2.43
N ILE A 27 8.61 -2.58 1.97
CA ILE A 27 8.97 -2.08 0.62
C ILE A 27 8.18 -2.79 -0.50
N PRO A 28 8.06 -4.13 -0.54
CA PRO A 28 7.29 -4.82 -1.58
C PRO A 28 5.81 -4.42 -1.60
N TYR A 29 5.17 -4.26 -0.44
CA TYR A 29 3.76 -3.89 -0.36
C TYR A 29 3.51 -2.51 -0.96
N VAL A 30 4.34 -1.53 -0.59
CA VAL A 30 4.23 -0.16 -1.13
C VAL A 30 4.54 -0.13 -2.62
N LYS A 31 5.61 -0.81 -3.06
CA LYS A 31 6.00 -0.85 -4.47
C LYS A 31 4.96 -1.51 -5.37
N ASN A 32 4.28 -2.54 -4.87
CA ASN A 32 3.31 -3.29 -5.66
C ASN A 32 1.87 -2.74 -5.56
N PHE A 33 1.60 -1.85 -4.60
CA PHE A 33 0.28 -1.27 -4.40
C PHE A 33 -0.25 -0.54 -5.65
N ILE A 34 0.48 0.48 -6.12
CA ILE A 34 0.08 1.26 -7.31
C ILE A 34 -0.03 0.38 -8.57
N PRO A 35 0.96 -0.50 -8.89
CA PRO A 35 0.81 -1.45 -10.00
C PRO A 35 -0.42 -2.34 -9.90
N ARG A 36 -0.76 -2.84 -8.71
CA ARG A 36 -1.92 -3.71 -8.50
C ARG A 36 -3.23 -2.99 -8.76
N VAL A 37 -3.39 -1.78 -8.23
CA VAL A 37 -4.58 -0.96 -8.49
C VAL A 37 -4.68 -0.59 -9.97
N LYS A 38 -3.56 -0.28 -10.62
CA LYS A 38 -3.52 -0.02 -12.06
C LYS A 38 -4.02 -1.21 -12.88
N ILE A 39 -3.61 -2.44 -12.53
CA ILE A 39 -4.11 -3.66 -13.19
C ILE A 39 -5.61 -3.80 -12.98
N GLN A 40 -6.12 -3.58 -11.76
CA GLN A 40 -7.56 -3.66 -11.48
C GLN A 40 -8.38 -2.64 -12.29
N LEU A 41 -7.90 -1.40 -12.39
CA LEU A 41 -8.51 -0.37 -13.22
C LEU A 41 -8.49 -0.73 -14.71
N SER A 42 -7.38 -1.26 -15.22
CA SER A 42 -7.31 -1.73 -16.61
C SER A 42 -8.33 -2.84 -16.87
N THR A 43 -8.42 -3.84 -15.98
CA THR A 43 -9.39 -4.94 -16.10
C THR A 43 -10.83 -4.42 -16.08
N LEU A 44 -11.15 -3.48 -15.19
CA LEU A 44 -12.48 -2.86 -15.13
C LEU A 44 -12.80 -2.12 -16.43
N ASN A 45 -11.85 -1.33 -16.94
CA ASN A 45 -12.00 -0.62 -18.22
C ASN A 45 -12.18 -1.60 -19.41
N ASP A 46 -11.50 -2.75 -19.39
CA ASP A 46 -11.68 -3.77 -20.43
C ASP A 46 -13.08 -4.41 -20.36
N LYS A 47 -13.60 -4.69 -19.15
CA LYS A 47 -14.99 -5.16 -18.96
C LYS A 47 -16.01 -4.16 -19.48
N VAL A 48 -15.84 -2.89 -19.15
CA VAL A 48 -16.72 -1.80 -19.63
C VAL A 48 -16.69 -1.69 -21.17
N ARG A 49 -15.51 -1.84 -21.78
CA ARG A 49 -15.33 -1.72 -23.24
C ARG A 49 -15.82 -2.93 -24.03
N GLN A 50 -15.82 -4.13 -23.44
CA GLN A 50 -16.24 -5.36 -24.11
C GLN A 50 -17.75 -5.58 -24.09
N ASN A 51 -18.51 -4.79 -23.32
CA ASN A 51 -19.95 -5.01 -23.12
C ASN A 51 -20.95 -4.37 -24.13
N PRO A 52 -20.61 -3.46 -25.07
CA PRO A 52 -21.64 -2.90 -25.96
C PRO A 52 -22.13 -3.86 -27.05
N ASP A 53 -21.48 -5.02 -27.26
CA ASP A 53 -21.81 -6.00 -28.32
C ASP A 53 -22.40 -7.33 -27.81
N ASN A 54 -22.61 -7.49 -26.50
CA ASN A 54 -23.27 -8.67 -25.93
C ASN A 54 -24.75 -8.39 -25.68
N ASP A 55 -25.64 -9.20 -26.26
CA ASP A 55 -27.11 -9.21 -26.09
C ASP A 55 -27.58 -9.41 -24.61
N GLU A 56 -26.65 -9.49 -23.67
CA GLU A 56 -26.83 -9.86 -22.26
C GLU A 56 -26.45 -8.72 -21.31
N PHE A 57 -26.37 -7.47 -21.81
CA PHE A 57 -26.20 -6.30 -20.96
C PHE A 57 -27.40 -6.14 -20.03
N VAL A 58 -27.17 -6.28 -18.72
CA VAL A 58 -28.20 -6.08 -17.70
C VAL A 58 -27.80 -4.87 -16.86
N ASP A 59 -28.76 -4.04 -16.43
CA ASP A 59 -28.52 -2.85 -15.60
C ASP A 59 -27.64 -3.15 -14.35
N THR A 60 -27.64 -4.39 -13.87
CA THR A 60 -26.78 -4.88 -12.78
C THR A 60 -25.28 -4.77 -13.09
N ASP A 61 -24.87 -4.86 -14.37
CA ASP A 61 -23.47 -4.72 -14.77
C ASP A 61 -22.96 -3.29 -14.53
N ILE A 62 -23.81 -2.28 -14.73
CA ILE A 62 -23.47 -0.87 -14.50
C ILE A 62 -23.25 -0.64 -13.00
N ASP A 63 -24.15 -1.16 -12.17
CA ASP A 63 -24.09 -1.03 -10.72
C ASP A 63 -22.82 -1.70 -10.15
N ASP A 64 -22.51 -2.91 -10.63
CA ASP A 64 -21.30 -3.65 -10.24
C ASP A 64 -20.01 -2.90 -10.62
N TRP A 65 -19.97 -2.29 -11.81
CA TRP A 65 -18.81 -1.50 -12.22
C TRP A 65 -18.68 -0.19 -11.44
N ALA A 66 -19.80 0.46 -11.14
CA ALA A 66 -19.82 1.66 -10.32
C ALA A 66 -19.30 1.37 -8.90
N GLU A 67 -19.74 0.26 -8.30
CA GLU A 67 -19.28 -0.17 -6.97
C GLU A 67 -17.78 -0.51 -6.99
N GLU A 68 -17.31 -1.26 -7.99
CA GLU A 68 -15.88 -1.60 -8.10
C GLU A 68 -15.02 -0.35 -8.36
N LEU A 69 -15.51 0.61 -9.15
CA LEU A 69 -14.81 1.89 -9.37
C LEU A 69 -14.71 2.70 -8.07
N GLN A 70 -15.80 2.81 -7.31
CA GLN A 70 -15.84 3.50 -6.03
C GLN A 70 -14.89 2.83 -5.00
N ARG A 71 -14.83 1.50 -5.01
CA ARG A 71 -13.89 0.73 -4.18
C ARG A 71 -12.43 1.04 -4.54
N LEU A 72 -12.10 1.07 -5.83
CA LEU A 72 -10.75 1.37 -6.31
C LEU A 72 -10.34 2.82 -6.02
N GLU A 73 -11.27 3.77 -6.16
CA GLU A 73 -11.07 5.17 -5.78
C GLU A 73 -10.80 5.32 -4.27
N THR A 74 -11.58 4.63 -3.44
CA THR A 74 -11.39 4.62 -1.98
C THR A 74 -10.01 4.08 -1.63
N ILE A 75 -9.60 2.95 -2.22
CA ILE A 75 -8.28 2.36 -1.97
C ILE A 75 -7.16 3.31 -2.40
N LEU A 76 -7.31 4.04 -3.51
CA LEU A 76 -6.30 5.00 -3.98
C LEU A 76 -6.13 6.20 -3.06
N ASN A 77 -7.24 6.74 -2.56
CA ASN A 77 -7.26 7.94 -1.74
C ASN A 77 -6.95 7.63 -0.26
N ASP A 78 -7.32 6.44 0.20
CA ASP A 78 -7.10 5.96 1.57
C ASP A 78 -6.67 4.48 1.55
N PRO A 79 -5.35 4.20 1.41
CA PRO A 79 -4.86 2.83 1.35
C PRO A 79 -5.13 2.13 2.68
N PRO A 80 -5.84 1.00 2.70
CA PRO A 80 -6.35 0.39 3.94
C PRO A 80 -5.26 -0.11 4.90
N TYR A 81 -4.01 -0.19 4.45
CA TYR A 81 -2.92 -0.79 5.21
C TYR A 81 -1.74 0.16 5.45
N PHE A 82 -1.75 1.38 4.91
CA PHE A 82 -0.67 2.33 5.15
C PHE A 82 -1.04 3.78 4.82
N THR A 83 -0.66 4.70 5.70
CA THR A 83 -0.65 6.14 5.41
C THR A 83 0.75 6.57 4.96
N VAL A 84 0.84 7.25 3.81
CA VAL A 84 2.11 7.86 3.35
C VAL A 84 2.19 9.30 3.87
N ARG A 85 2.96 9.53 4.93
CA ARG A 85 3.25 10.89 5.43
C ARG A 85 4.64 11.33 4.97
N GLN A 86 4.73 12.53 4.39
CA GLN A 86 6.01 13.23 4.22
C GLN A 86 6.32 13.97 5.51
N ASP A 87 7.40 13.56 6.19
CA ASP A 87 7.92 14.29 7.34
C ASP A 87 8.84 15.42 6.83
N PRO A 88 8.49 16.70 7.02
CA PRO A 88 9.28 17.83 6.53
C PRO A 88 10.55 18.09 7.36
N THR A 89 10.80 17.32 8.42
CA THR A 89 11.92 17.55 9.34
C THR A 89 13.12 16.64 9.08
N VAL A 90 14.28 17.26 8.80
CA VAL A 90 15.50 16.61 8.28
C VAL A 90 16.42 16.10 9.40
N PHE A 91 16.84 14.82 9.32
CA PHE A 91 18.24 14.38 9.56
C PHE A 91 18.50 12.97 9.01
N ILE A 92 17.45 12.14 8.91
CA ILE A 92 17.44 10.85 8.20
C ILE A 92 16.07 10.79 7.50
N CYS A 93 16.01 10.52 6.19
CA CYS A 93 14.74 10.27 5.51
C CYS A 93 14.06 9.07 6.16
N LYS A 94 13.05 9.31 6.99
CA LYS A 94 12.23 8.27 7.61
C LYS A 94 10.92 8.21 6.85
N ILE A 95 10.71 7.10 6.15
CA ILE A 95 9.39 6.75 5.62
C ILE A 95 8.65 6.06 6.77
N TYR A 96 7.56 6.66 7.21
CA TYR A 96 6.66 6.10 8.20
C TYR A 96 5.46 5.48 7.47
N LEU A 97 5.11 4.26 7.86
CA LEU A 97 3.90 3.57 7.43
C LEU A 97 3.13 3.30 8.73
N GLU A 98 2.07 4.07 8.96
CA GLU A 98 1.15 3.82 10.06
C GLU A 98 0.19 2.71 9.61
N THR A 99 0.21 1.57 10.32
CA THR A 99 -0.76 0.50 10.17
C THR A 99 -1.90 0.75 11.16
N GLY A 100 -3.13 0.92 10.66
CA GLY A 100 -4.35 0.93 11.46
C GLY A 100 -4.71 -0.45 11.99
#